data_AF-A0A846EBI6-F1
#
_entry.id   AF-A0A846EBI6-F1
#
_cell.length_a   1.000
_cell.length_b   1.000
_cell.length_c   1.000
_cell.angle_alpha   90.00
_cell.angle_beta   90.00
_cell.angle_gamma   90.00
#
_symmetry.space_group_name_H-M   'P 1'
#
loop_
_entity.id
_entity.type
_entity.pdbx_description
1 polymer ?
#
loop_
_entity_poly.entity_id
_entity_poly.type
_entity_poly.pdbx_seq_one_letter_code
_entity_poly.pdbx_strand_id
1 'polypeptide(L)'
;MITGIKQTATVGKNGKIELPTTELSEVTIVEVIVLVDQVFEDETTYLLKSKANKEHLLKAIENVEKGNYLIDVDLDEYAKSRIYLVK
;
A
#
# COMPACT_ATOMS: atom_id res chain seq x y z
N MET A 1 -9.08 -33.63 16.26
CA MET A 1 -7.68 -33.16 16.32
C MET A 1 -7.65 -31.82 15.59
N ILE A 2 -7.34 -30.72 16.27
CA ILE A 2 -7.30 -29.39 15.64
C ILE A 2 -6.00 -29.30 14.84
N THR A 3 -6.09 -29.01 13.54
CA THR A 3 -4.94 -28.99 12.63
C THR A 3 -4.40 -27.58 12.36
N GLY A 4 -5.10 -26.54 12.83
CA GLY A 4 -4.68 -25.15 12.68
C GLY A 4 -5.67 -24.19 13.34
N ILE A 5 -5.16 -23.03 13.75
CA ILE A 5 -5.93 -21.98 14.43
C ILE A 5 -5.62 -20.66 13.71
N LYS A 6 -6.66 -20.01 13.16
CA LYS A 6 -6.55 -18.66 12.58
C LYS A 6 -7.21 -17.68 13.55
N GLN A 7 -6.40 -16.80 14.14
CA GLN A 7 -6.87 -15.78 15.07
C GLN A 7 -6.28 -14.41 14.72
N THR A 8 -7.07 -13.36 14.93
CA THR A 8 -6.58 -11.98 14.87
C THR A 8 -6.10 -11.59 16.26
N ALA A 9 -4.89 -11.04 16.34
CA ALA A 9 -4.31 -10.55 17.59
C ALA A 9 -3.84 -9.11 17.39
N THR A 10 -4.03 -8.27 18.41
CA THR A 10 -3.53 -6.90 18.41
C THR A 10 -2.13 -6.86 18.99
N VAL A 11 -1.27 -6.03 18.43
CA VAL A 11 0.08 -5.79 18.96
C VAL A 11 -0.04 -5.03 20.30
N GLY A 12 0.44 -5.65 21.37
CA GLY A 12 0.45 -5.09 22.72
C GLY A 12 1.63 -4.14 22.98
N LYS A 13 1.78 -3.73 24.25
CA LYS A 13 2.89 -2.86 24.67
C LYS A 13 4.24 -3.50 24.31
N ASN A 14 5.17 -2.68 23.82
CA ASN A 14 6.51 -3.08 23.38
C ASN A 14 6.55 -4.01 22.15
N GLY A 15 5.52 -4.01 21.31
CA GLY A 15 5.53 -4.77 20.04
C GLY A 15 5.27 -6.27 20.19
N LYS A 16 4.86 -6.73 21.37
CA LYS A 16 4.57 -8.14 21.64
C LYS A 16 3.18 -8.52 21.12
N ILE A 17 3.08 -9.68 20.48
CA ILE A 17 1.80 -10.27 20.07
C ILE A 17 1.48 -11.37 21.09
N GLU A 18 0.34 -11.25 21.76
CA GLU A 18 -0.17 -12.27 22.66
C GLU A 18 -1.24 -13.06 21.92
N LEU A 19 -1.15 -14.40 21.97
CA LEU A 19 -2.20 -15.27 21.45
C LEU A 19 -3.18 -15.54 22.60
N PRO A 20 -4.36 -14.91 22.64
CA PRO A 20 -5.34 -15.17 23.67
C PRO A 20 -5.76 -16.65 23.65
N THR A 21 -5.53 -17.31 24.79
CA THR A 21 -5.93 -18.66 25.19
C THR A 21 -5.98 -19.69 24.05
N THR A 22 -4.83 -20.27 23.73
CA THR A 22 -4.73 -21.46 22.87
C THR A 22 -4.50 -22.69 23.75
N GLU A 23 -5.46 -23.62 23.82
CA GLU A 23 -5.29 -24.91 24.51
C GLU A 23 -4.42 -25.86 23.67
N LEU A 24 -3.14 -25.52 23.52
CA LEU A 24 -2.14 -26.39 22.90
C LEU A 24 -1.55 -27.30 23.97
N SER A 25 -1.47 -28.59 23.67
CA SER A 25 -0.80 -29.54 24.56
C SER A 25 0.69 -29.21 24.69
N GLU A 26 1.28 -29.50 25.85
CA GLU A 26 2.72 -29.35 26.05
C GLU A 26 3.50 -30.10 24.95
N VAL A 27 4.64 -29.54 24.52
CA VAL A 27 5.52 -30.11 23.48
C VAL A 27 4.94 -30.05 22.05
N THR A 28 3.80 -29.38 21.82
CA THR A 28 3.27 -29.18 20.46
C THR A 28 4.15 -28.23 19.64
N ILE A 29 4.60 -28.66 18.47
CA ILE A 29 5.30 -27.81 17.48
C ILE A 29 4.25 -27.01 16.71
N VAL A 30 4.41 -25.69 16.62
CA VAL A 30 3.50 -24.81 15.88
C VAL A 30 4.25 -23.92 14.89
N GLU A 31 3.60 -23.62 13.77
CA GLU A 31 4.02 -22.62 12.79
C GLU A 31 3.21 -21.34 13.02
N VAL A 32 3.88 -20.17 13.03
CA VAL A 32 3.23 -18.87 13.27
C VAL A 32 3.36 -18.00 12.02
N ILE A 33 2.23 -17.57 11.47
CA ILE A 33 2.16 -16.65 10.33
C ILE A 33 1.65 -15.30 10.83
N VAL A 34 2.47 -14.25 10.69
CA VAL A 34 2.09 -12.88 11.07
C VAL A 34 1.75 -12.09 9.80
N LEU A 35 0.48 -11.71 9.67
CA LEU A 35 0.00 -10.82 8.63
C LEU A 35 -0.20 -9.44 9.24
N VAL A 36 0.54 -8.46 8.75
CA VAL A 36 0.37 -7.05 9.15
C VAL A 36 -0.50 -6.40 8.07
N ASP A 37 -1.64 -5.85 8.48
CA ASP A 37 -2.45 -5.04 7.57
C ASP A 37 -1.59 -3.85 7.11
N GLN A 38 -1.33 -3.77 5.81
CA GLN A 38 -0.69 -2.62 5.23
C GLN A 38 -1.68 -1.46 5.38
N VAL A 39 -1.37 -0.53 6.27
CA VAL A 39 -2.01 0.78 6.26
C VAL A 39 -1.54 1.43 4.97
N PHE A 40 -2.37 1.40 3.94
CA PHE A 40 -2.17 2.22 2.77
C PHE A 40 -2.15 3.67 3.26
N GLU A 41 -1.04 4.35 3.01
CA GLU A 41 -0.94 5.78 3.29
C GLU A 41 -1.99 6.48 2.41
N ASP A 42 -2.83 7.29 3.04
CA ASP A 42 -3.79 8.13 2.32
C ASP A 42 -3.09 8.86 1.16
N GLU A 43 -3.62 8.75 -0.05
CA GLU A 43 -2.93 9.20 -1.25
C GLU A 43 -2.66 10.71 -1.22
N THR A 44 -3.53 11.48 -0.56
CA THR A 44 -3.32 12.92 -0.36
C THR A 44 -2.12 13.15 0.55
N THR A 45 -2.02 12.39 1.64
CA THR A 45 -0.87 12.41 2.56
C THR A 45 0.42 12.05 1.83
N TYR A 46 0.39 10.99 1.00
CA TYR A 46 1.54 10.56 0.19
C TYR A 46 1.99 11.65 -0.81
N LEU A 47 1.05 12.21 -1.58
CA LEU A 47 1.36 13.24 -2.59
C LEU A 47 1.88 14.54 -1.95
N LEU A 48 1.44 14.89 -0.74
CA LEU A 48 1.86 16.09 -0.04
C LEU A 48 3.09 15.91 0.85
N LYS A 49 3.59 14.68 0.99
CA LYS A 49 4.68 14.29 1.90
C LYS A 49 6.01 14.99 1.61
N SER A 50 6.37 15.14 0.34
CA SER A 50 7.60 15.80 -0.08
C SER A 50 7.32 17.19 -0.64
N LYS A 51 8.24 18.13 -0.39
CA LYS A 51 8.13 19.49 -0.94
C LYS A 51 8.03 19.46 -2.48
N ALA A 52 8.85 18.63 -3.13
CA ALA A 52 8.84 18.48 -4.59
C ALA A 52 7.51 17.94 -5.12
N ASN A 53 6.95 16.89 -4.49
CA ASN A 53 5.66 16.32 -4.93
C ASN A 53 4.53 17.33 -4.74
N LYS A 54 4.51 18.05 -3.62
CA LYS A 54 3.54 19.12 -3.35
C LYS A 54 3.61 20.23 -4.40
N GLU A 55 4.81 20.72 -4.71
CA GLU A 55 5.01 21.76 -5.72
C GLU A 55 4.56 21.30 -7.11
N HIS A 56 4.90 20.07 -7.49
CA HIS A 56 4.45 19.47 -8.75
C HIS A 56 2.93 19.32 -8.83
N LEU A 57 2.29 18.83 -7.76
CA LEU A 57 0.84 18.63 -7.71
C LEU A 57 0.10 19.97 -7.84
N LEU A 58 0.49 20.97 -7.05
CA LEU A 58 -0.16 22.29 -7.08
C LEU A 58 -0.01 22.95 -8.46
N LYS A 59 1.17 22.84 -9.08
CA LYS A 59 1.40 23.35 -10.43
C LYS A 59 0.57 22.61 -11.49
N ALA A 60 0.41 21.30 -11.36
CA ALA A 60 -0.42 20.51 -12.26
C ALA A 60 -1.90 20.92 -12.18
N ILE A 61 -2.41 21.13 -10.96
CA ILE A 61 -3.78 21.62 -10.73
C ILE A 61 -3.95 23.01 -11.37
N GLU A 62 -3.03 23.95 -11.11
CA GLU A 62 -3.06 25.29 -11.67
C GLU A 62 -3.07 25.28 -13.22
N ASN A 63 -2.28 24.39 -13.83
CA ASN A 63 -2.23 24.24 -15.28
C ASN A 63 -3.57 23.78 -15.84
N VAL A 64 -4.23 22.80 -15.20
CA VAL A 64 -5.56 22.31 -15.61
C VAL A 64 -6.61 23.41 -15.48
N GLU A 65 -6.65 24.11 -14.35
CA GLU A 65 -7.61 25.19 -14.12
C GLU A 65 -7.48 26.33 -15.14
N LYS A 66 -6.25 26.64 -15.56
CA LYS A 66 -5.96 27.70 -16.52
C LYS A 66 -6.00 27.24 -17.98
N GLY A 67 -6.19 25.94 -18.24
CA GLY A 67 -6.07 25.38 -19.59
C GLY A 67 -4.66 25.47 -20.19
N ASN A 68 -3.64 25.62 -19.34
CA ASN A 68 -2.26 25.80 -19.77
C ASN A 68 -1.55 24.44 -19.91
N TYR A 69 -0.76 24.29 -20.98
CA TYR A 69 0.10 23.13 -21.20
C TYR A 69 -0.65 21.78 -21.19
N LEU A 70 -1.93 21.79 -21.57
CA LEU A 70 -2.73 20.58 -21.71
C LEU A 70 -2.47 19.96 -23.09
N ILE A 71 -2.26 18.64 -23.09
CA ILE A 71 -2.16 17.83 -24.30
C ILE A 71 -3.23 16.76 -24.23
N ASP A 72 -4.02 16.65 -25.29
CA ASP A 72 -4.94 15.53 -25.44
C ASP A 72 -4.15 14.31 -25.89
N VAL A 73 -4.32 13.21 -25.18
CA VAL A 73 -3.60 11.96 -25.45
C VAL A 73 -4.60 10.84 -25.59
N ASP A 74 -4.59 10.19 -26.75
CA ASP A 74 -5.23 8.90 -26.93
C ASP A 74 -4.42 7.84 -26.17
N LEU A 75 -5.05 7.21 -25.18
CA LEU A 75 -4.38 6.26 -24.30
C LEU A 75 -4.00 4.96 -25.03
N ASP A 76 -4.78 4.55 -26.04
CA ASP A 76 -4.52 3.34 -26.82
C ASP A 76 -3.34 3.56 -27.76
N GLU A 77 -3.21 4.75 -28.35
CA GLU A 77 -2.05 5.15 -29.16
C GLU A 77 -0.79 5.30 -28.29
N TYR A 78 -0.91 5.97 -27.14
CA TYR A 78 0.20 6.18 -26.23
C TYR A 78 0.78 4.86 -25.70
N ALA A 79 -0.09 3.93 -25.32
CA ALA A 79 0.33 2.60 -24.87
C ALA A 79 1.10 1.83 -25.95
N LYS A 80 0.66 1.90 -27.21
CA LYS A 80 1.36 1.28 -28.35
C LYS A 80 2.75 1.86 -28.54
N SER A 81 2.90 3.19 -28.48
CA SER A 81 4.19 3.87 -28.68
C SER A 81 5.29 3.43 -27.69
N ARG A 82 4.93 3.12 -26.42
CA ARG A 82 5.89 2.62 -25.42
C ARG A 82 6.39 1.22 -25.71
N ILE A 83 5.58 0.36 -26.32
CA ILE A 83 5.98 -1.03 -26.64
C ILE A 83 7.07 -1.04 -27.73
N TYR A 84 7.12 -0.04 -28.60
CA TYR A 84 8.12 0.08 -29.65
C TYR A 84 9.45 0.73 -29.22
N LEU A 85 9.53 1.29 -28.00
CA LEU A 85 10.75 1.91 -27.46
C LEU A 85 11.58 0.98 -26.57
N VAL A 86 11.16 -0.28 -26.40
CA VAL A 86 11.84 -1.32 -25.58
C VAL A 86 12.30 -2.50 -26.46
N LYS A 87 12.59 -2.27 -27.74
CA LYS A 87 13.18 -3.27 -28.64
C LYS A 87 14.59 -2.88 -29.07
#